data_AF-A0A3D1Q8A2-F1
#
_entry.id   AF-A0A3D1Q8A2-F1
#
_cell.length_a   1.000
_cell.length_b   1.000
_cell.length_c   1.000
_cell.angle_alpha   90.00
_cell.angle_beta   90.00
_cell.angle_gamma   90.00
#
_symmetry.space_group_name_H-M   'P 1'
#
loop_
_entity.id
_entity.type
_entity.pdbx_description
1 polymer ?
#
loop_
_entity_poly.entity_id
_entity_poly.type
_entity_poly.pdbx_seq_one_letter_code
_entity_poly.pdbx_strand_id
1 'polypeptide(L)' 'GIAHYNAGEIRLIAGRKSSEIEQILGEKDYDEVIHRNNLWVVR' A
#
# COMPACT_ATOMS: atom_id res chain seq x y z
N GLY A 1 -1.95 -3.69 -11.78
CA GLY A 1 -0.61 -3.47 -11.23
C GLY A 1 -0.25 -4.59 -10.28
N ILE A 2 0.91 -4.52 -9.62
CA ILE A 2 1.28 -5.40 -8.50
C ILE A 2 1.11 -4.63 -7.19
N ALA A 3 0.35 -5.20 -6.25
CA ALA A 3 0.15 -4.62 -4.93
C ALA A 3 1.22 -5.11 -3.94
N HIS A 4 1.74 -4.21 -3.10
CA HIS A 4 2.72 -4.53 -2.06
C HIS A 4 2.10 -5.07 -0.78
N TYR A 5 0.85 -4.72 -0.51
CA TYR A 5 0.10 -5.14 0.67
C TYR A 5 -1.06 -6.04 0.28
N ASN A 6 -1.43 -6.97 1.15
CA ASN A 6 -2.59 -7.81 0.94
C ASN A 6 -3.90 -7.03 1.19
N ALA A 7 -5.04 -7.58 0.76
CA ALA A 7 -6.33 -6.88 0.85
C ALA A 7 -6.77 -6.53 2.28
N GLY A 8 -6.36 -7.32 3.29
CA GLY A 8 -6.62 -7.04 4.70
C GLY A 8 -5.85 -5.82 5.19
N GLU A 9 -4.54 -5.80 4.93
CA GLU A 9 -3.65 -4.68 5.26
C GLU A 9 -4.10 -3.39 4.58
N ILE A 10 -4.42 -3.44 3.28
CA ILE A 10 -4.92 -2.28 2.52
C ILE A 10 -6.16 -1.68 3.19
N ARG A 11 -7.08 -2.50 3.70
CA ARG A 11 -8.28 -1.99 4.40
C ARG A 11 -7.94 -1.27 5.70
N LEU A 12 -6.90 -1.69 6.42
CA LEU A 12 -6.46 -1.07 7.68
C LEU A 12 -5.78 0.29 7.44
N ILE A 13 -5.03 0.43 6.34
CA ILE A 13 -4.25 1.64 6.02
C ILE A 13 -4.95 2.58 5.01
N ALA A 14 -6.13 2.21 4.50
CA ALA A 14 -6.87 3.04 3.56
C ALA A 14 -7.19 4.42 4.18
N GLY A 15 -6.84 5.49 3.48
CA GLY A 15 -7.05 6.87 3.94
C GLY A 15 -6.05 7.35 5.00
N ARG A 16 -5.03 6.56 5.35
CA ARG A 16 -3.94 6.93 6.25
C ARG A 16 -2.75 7.51 5.49
N LYS A 17 -1.92 8.30 6.18
CA LYS A 17 -0.62 8.73 5.65
C LYS A 17 0.33 7.53 5.64
N SER A 18 1.24 7.48 4.67
CA SER A 18 2.24 6.40 4.59
C SER A 18 3.11 6.31 5.86
N SER A 19 3.36 7.44 6.52
CA SER A 19 4.04 7.49 7.82
C SER A 19 3.32 6.75 8.95
N GLU A 20 2.02 6.46 8.80
CA GLU A 20 1.22 5.73 9.81
C GLU A 20 1.19 4.21 9.56
N ILE A 21 1.72 3.71 8.43
CA ILE A 21 1.61 2.30 8.04
C ILE A 21 2.32 1.38 9.05
N GLU A 22 3.57 1.68 9.42
CA GLU A 22 4.35 0.86 10.36
C GLU A 22 3.66 0.77 11.73
N GLN A 23 3.04 1.86 12.19
CA GLN A 23 2.28 1.86 13.44
C GLN A 23 1.03 0.98 13.38
N ILE A 24 0.38 0.88 12.22
CA ILE A 24 -0.87 0.14 12.03
C ILE A 24 -0.61 -1.34 11.74
N LEU A 25 0.40 -1.67 10.95
CA LEU A 25 0.70 -3.02 10.48
C LEU A 25 1.84 -3.70 11.25
N GLY A 26 2.65 -2.94 11.99
CA GLY A 26 3.84 -3.43 12.69
C GLY A 26 5.11 -3.44 11.84
N GLU A 27 5.00 -3.25 10.54
CA GLU A 27 6.10 -3.16 9.58
C GLU A 27 5.72 -2.26 8.39
N LYS A 28 6.73 -1.75 7.66
CA LYS A 28 6.52 -0.92 6.46
C LYS A 28 7.68 -1.07 5.48
N ASP A 29 7.58 -2.09 4.64
CA ASP A 29 8.53 -2.29 3.54
C ASP A 29 8.35 -1.28 2.40
N TYR A 30 7.13 -0.73 2.24
CA TYR A 30 6.78 0.16 1.13
C TYR A 30 5.88 1.32 1.56
N ASP A 31 6.11 2.52 1.00
CA ASP A 31 5.22 3.67 1.24
C ASP A 31 3.94 3.63 0.40
N GLU A 32 3.95 2.84 -0.68
CA GLU A 32 2.91 2.83 -1.71
C GLU A 32 2.22 1.47 -1.78
N VAL A 33 0.89 1.47 -1.93
CA VAL A 33 0.10 0.23 -2.12
C VAL A 33 0.42 -0.43 -3.46
N ILE A 34 0.59 0.37 -4.52
CA ILE A 34 1.08 -0.05 -5.84
C ILE A 34 2.09 1.00 -6.28
N HIS A 35 3.34 0.60 -6.49
CA HIS A 35 4.33 1.53 -7.04
C HIS A 35 4.04 1.88 -8.50
N ARG A 36 4.29 3.12 -8.91
CA ARG A 36 4.00 3.60 -10.28
C ARG A 36 4.60 2.75 -11.40
N ASN A 37 5.80 2.19 -11.20
CA ASN A 37 6.46 1.33 -12.20
C ASN A 37 5.77 -0.04 -12.32
N ASN A 38 5.00 -0.43 -11.30
CA ASN A 38 4.25 -1.68 -11.25
C ASN A 38 2.76 -1.46 -11.57
N LEU A 39 2.36 -0.25 -12.01
CA LEU A 39 0.99 0.09 -12.38
C LEU A 39 0.82 0.07 -13.92
N TRP A 40 -0.25 -0.56 -14.39
CA TRP A 40 -0.71 -0.47 -15.77
C TRP A 40 -2.12 0.12 -15.78
N VAL A 41 -2.36 1.06 -16.68
CA VAL A 41 -3.66 1.68 -16.92
C VAL A 41 -4.17 1.22 -18.28
N VAL A 42 -5.41 0.76 -18.33
CA VAL A 42 -6.09 0.34 -19.56
C VAL A 42 -7.13 1.39 -19.96
N ARG A 43 -7.40 1.48 -21.26
CA ARG A 43 -8.28 2.48 -21.85
C ARG A 43 -9.72 2.00 -21.93
#